data_AF-A0A0A0CZQ8-F1
#
_entry.id   AF-A0A0A0CZQ8-F1
#
_cell.length_a   1.000
_cell.length_b   1.000
_cell.length_c   1.000
_cell.angle_alpha   90.00
_cell.angle_beta   90.00
_cell.angle_gamma   90.00
#
_symmetry.space_group_name_H-M   'P 1'
#
loop_
_entity.id
_entity.type
_entity.pdbx_description
1 polymer ?
#
loop_
_entity_poly.entity_id
_entity_poly.type
_entity_poly.pdbx_seq_one_letter_code
_entity_poly.pdbx_strand_id
1 'polypeptide(L)'
;TVTAVEDGLSVTLRRRGAAQDETRGICRLVLASGPETDPARTDDPLLRSLLAGGAVRPDRLRLGLDVDAGGRLIGHDGQPSPRLYALGPPTRGAFWEITAVPDIRKQCAEVAAAMLQSDTVPPPAKPGFDPGI
;
A
#
# COMPACT_ATOMS: atom_id res chain seq x y z
N THR A 1 17.28 6.39 -17.71
CA THR A 1 16.12 6.30 -18.62
C THR A 1 16.20 5.02 -19.43
N VAL A 2 15.08 4.55 -19.99
CA VAL A 2 15.02 3.35 -20.82
C VAL A 2 14.25 3.69 -22.09
N THR A 3 14.81 3.36 -23.26
CA THR A 3 14.15 3.52 -24.56
C THR A 3 14.22 2.23 -25.36
N ALA A 4 13.18 1.94 -26.13
CA ALA A 4 13.20 0.82 -27.08
C ALA A 4 14.06 1.17 -28.30
N VAL A 5 14.80 0.19 -28.80
CA VAL A 5 15.59 0.25 -30.04
C VAL A 5 15.32 -1.02 -30.86
N GLU A 6 15.72 -1.02 -32.12
CA GLU A 6 15.40 -2.09 -33.10
C GLU A 6 15.66 -3.51 -32.56
N ASP A 7 16.81 -3.72 -31.91
CA ASP A 7 17.23 -5.03 -31.38
C ASP A 7 17.20 -5.14 -29.84
N GLY A 8 16.48 -4.26 -29.14
CA GLY A 8 16.36 -4.35 -27.68
C GLY A 8 16.06 -3.04 -26.96
N LEU A 9 16.78 -2.78 -25.88
CA LEU A 9 16.62 -1.59 -25.05
C LEU A 9 17.94 -0.83 -24.95
N SER A 10 17.87 0.50 -25.03
CA SER A 10 18.96 1.38 -24.62
C SER A 10 18.67 1.89 -23.21
N VAL A 11 19.59 1.63 -22.28
CA VAL A 11 19.46 2.03 -20.88
C VAL A 11 20.55 3.03 -20.53
N THR A 12 20.13 4.19 -20.04
CA THR A 12 21.01 5.22 -19.50
C THR A 12 20.91 5.20 -17.97
N LEU A 13 22.05 4.99 -17.31
CA LEU A 13 22.16 4.94 -15.85
C LEU A 13 23.29 5.85 -15.37
N ARG A 14 23.10 6.48 -14.20
CA ARG A 14 24.16 7.16 -13.46
C ARG A 14 24.54 6.32 -12.26
N ARG A 15 25.80 5.90 -12.19
CA ARG A 15 26.31 5.21 -10.99
C ARG A 15 26.34 6.20 -9.82
N ARG A 16 26.15 5.68 -8.60
CA ARG A 16 26.26 6.50 -7.38
C ARG A 16 27.64 7.17 -7.32
N GLY A 17 27.66 8.49 -7.17
CA GLY A 17 28.90 9.29 -7.11
C GLY A 17 29.53 9.63 -8.47
N ALA A 18 29.01 9.12 -9.59
CA ALA A 18 29.49 9.49 -10.91
C ALA A 18 28.86 10.82 -11.37
N ALA A 19 29.64 11.66 -12.04
CA ALA A 19 29.16 12.90 -12.64
C ALA A 19 28.49 12.70 -14.02
N GLN A 20 28.81 11.58 -14.69
CA GLN A 20 28.38 11.29 -16.05
C GLN A 20 27.47 10.07 -16.11
N ASP A 21 26.60 10.07 -17.11
CA ASP A 21 25.71 8.96 -17.41
C ASP A 21 26.38 7.94 -18.32
N GLU A 22 26.11 6.66 -18.09
CA GLU A 22 26.53 5.56 -18.96
C GLU A 22 25.31 5.04 -19.72
N THR A 23 25.43 4.93 -21.04
CA THR A 23 24.42 4.26 -21.88
C THR A 23 24.90 2.88 -22.29
N ARG A 24 24.00 1.88 -22.21
CA ARG A 24 24.25 0.48 -22.53
C ARG A 24 23.07 -0.10 -23.30
N GLY A 25 23.37 -0.84 -24.38
CA GLY A 25 22.39 -1.69 -25.06
C GLY A 25 22.21 -3.00 -24.30
N ILE A 26 20.97 -3.41 -24.07
CA ILE A 26 20.62 -4.67 -23.40
C ILE A 26 19.45 -5.34 -24.11
N CYS A 27 19.39 -6.68 -24.03
CA CYS A 27 18.30 -7.43 -24.65
C CYS A 27 17.04 -7.48 -23.76
N ARG A 28 17.19 -7.45 -22.44
CA ARG A 28 16.09 -7.61 -21.46
C ARG A 28 16.35 -6.78 -20.21
N LEU A 29 15.26 -6.26 -19.62
CA LEU A 29 15.27 -5.54 -18.34
C LEU A 29 14.29 -6.23 -17.39
N VAL A 30 14.72 -6.49 -16.15
CA VAL A 30 13.87 -7.01 -15.08
C VAL A 30 13.77 -5.95 -13.99
N LEU A 31 12.54 -5.51 -13.70
CA LEU A 31 12.28 -4.54 -12.63
C LEU A 31 12.18 -5.28 -11.29
N ALA A 32 13.24 -5.18 -10.48
CA ALA A 32 13.29 -5.70 -9.13
C ALA A 32 13.34 -4.57 -8.08
N SER A 33 12.65 -3.46 -8.36
CA SER A 33 12.63 -2.24 -7.51
C SER A 33 11.75 -2.35 -6.26
N GLY A 34 11.09 -3.48 -6.05
CA GLY A 34 10.08 -3.65 -5.00
C GLY A 34 8.71 -3.10 -5.40
N PRO A 35 7.70 -3.23 -4.52
CA PRO A 35 6.34 -2.75 -4.77
C PRO A 35 6.27 -1.23 -4.74
N GLU A 36 5.31 -0.66 -5.47
CA GLU A 36 4.92 0.75 -5.32
C GLU A 36 4.40 1.00 -3.90
N THR A 37 4.89 2.06 -3.25
CA THR A 37 4.56 2.35 -1.85
C THR A 37 3.73 3.60 -1.69
N ASP A 38 3.76 4.51 -2.68
CA ASP A 38 2.95 5.72 -2.64
C ASP A 38 1.50 5.38 -3.00
N PRO A 39 0.54 5.46 -2.05
CA PRO A 39 -0.85 5.18 -2.35
C PRO A 39 -1.43 6.08 -3.44
N ALA A 40 -0.89 7.30 -3.62
CA ALA A 40 -1.35 8.21 -4.67
C ALA A 40 -1.02 7.73 -6.09
N ARG A 41 -0.13 6.74 -6.23
CA ARG A 41 0.29 6.15 -7.50
C ARG A 41 -0.34 4.77 -7.76
N THR A 42 -1.29 4.36 -6.92
CA THR A 42 -1.96 3.06 -7.06
C THR A 42 -2.95 3.05 -8.22
N ASP A 43 -3.02 1.90 -8.89
CA ASP A 43 -4.06 1.58 -9.87
C ASP A 43 -5.21 0.76 -9.26
N ASP A 44 -5.14 0.43 -7.97
CA ASP A 44 -6.19 -0.30 -7.26
C ASP A 44 -7.49 0.54 -7.16
N PRO A 45 -8.63 0.07 -7.71
CA PRO A 45 -9.86 0.85 -7.75
C PRO A 45 -10.42 1.23 -6.37
N LEU A 46 -10.27 0.34 -5.37
CA LEU A 46 -10.76 0.58 -4.01
C LEU A 46 -9.94 1.70 -3.36
N LEU A 47 -8.62 1.61 -3.41
CA LEU A 47 -7.75 2.65 -2.85
C LEU A 47 -7.96 4.00 -3.54
N ARG A 48 -8.11 4.02 -4.87
CA ARG A 48 -8.43 5.24 -5.61
C ARG A 48 -9.74 5.86 -5.15
N SER A 49 -10.78 5.06 -4.94
CA SER A 49 -12.07 5.53 -4.44
C SER A 49 -11.97 6.09 -3.02
N LEU A 50 -11.23 5.42 -2.13
CA LEU A 50 -11.05 5.86 -0.74
C LEU A 50 -10.24 7.17 -0.66
N LEU A 51 -9.19 7.30 -1.46
CA LEU A 51 -8.38 8.51 -1.57
C LEU A 51 -9.20 9.68 -2.13
N ALA A 52 -9.94 9.45 -3.23
CA ALA A 52 -10.79 10.47 -3.85
C ALA A 52 -11.91 10.93 -2.90
N GLY A 53 -12.47 10.00 -2.12
CA GLY A 53 -13.47 10.29 -1.09
C GLY A 53 -12.91 10.91 0.19
N GLY A 54 -11.58 11.01 0.34
CA GLY A 54 -10.92 11.54 1.54
C GLY A 54 -11.04 10.65 2.78
N ALA A 55 -11.49 9.41 2.63
CA ALA A 55 -11.62 8.43 3.72
C ALA A 55 -10.25 7.91 4.20
N VAL A 56 -9.23 8.04 3.37
CA VAL A 56 -7.83 7.73 3.68
C VAL A 56 -6.93 8.79 3.06
N ARG A 57 -5.72 8.93 3.57
CA ARG A 57 -4.67 9.76 2.96
C ARG A 57 -3.31 9.06 2.95
N PRO A 58 -2.39 9.41 2.04
CA PRO A 58 -1.00 8.97 2.14
C PRO A 58 -0.34 9.49 3.42
N ASP A 59 0.57 8.72 4.00
CA ASP A 59 1.43 9.24 5.07
C ASP A 59 2.37 10.35 4.55
N ARG A 60 3.00 11.09 5.48
CA ARG A 60 3.86 12.23 5.14
C ARG A 60 5.02 11.88 4.20
N LEU A 61 5.55 10.66 4.30
CA LEU A 61 6.67 10.17 3.48
C LEU A 61 6.22 9.38 2.26
N ARG A 62 4.90 9.17 2.08
CA ARG A 62 4.31 8.39 0.99
C ARG A 62 4.87 6.97 0.88
N LEU A 63 5.07 6.34 2.03
CA LEU A 63 5.49 4.95 2.17
C LEU A 63 4.28 4.01 2.37
N GLY A 64 3.10 4.58 2.60
CA GLY A 64 1.84 3.89 2.74
C GLY A 64 0.70 4.85 3.06
N LEU A 65 -0.38 4.31 3.61
CA LEU A 65 -1.52 5.05 4.13
C LEU A 65 -1.21 5.58 5.52
N ASP A 66 -1.75 6.75 5.84
CA ASP A 66 -1.63 7.34 7.16
C ASP A 66 -2.55 6.60 8.14
N VAL A 67 -1.98 6.19 9.27
CA VAL A 67 -2.68 5.43 10.31
C VAL A 67 -2.28 5.93 11.69
N ASP A 68 -3.17 5.77 12.66
CA ASP A 68 -2.81 5.95 14.05
C ASP A 68 -2.04 4.73 14.61
N ALA A 69 -1.65 4.80 15.89
CA ALA A 69 -0.91 3.73 16.57
C ALA A 69 -1.67 2.39 16.63
N GLY A 70 -3.00 2.40 16.49
CA GLY A 70 -3.85 1.20 16.45
C GLY A 70 -4.14 0.71 15.03
N GLY A 71 -3.53 1.31 14.00
CA GLY A 71 -3.76 0.94 12.61
C GLY A 71 -5.06 1.50 12.01
N ARG A 72 -5.76 2.41 12.70
CA ARG A 72 -6.95 3.08 12.14
C ARG A 72 -6.52 4.05 11.06
N LEU A 73 -7.17 3.98 9.91
CA LEU A 73 -6.87 4.86 8.78
C LEU A 73 -7.25 6.30 9.10
N ILE A 74 -6.37 7.24 8.74
CA ILE A 74 -6.60 8.67 8.94
C ILE A 74 -7.12 9.29 7.63
N GLY A 75 -8.24 10.01 7.72
CA GLY A 75 -8.85 10.73 6.61
C GLY A 75 -8.19 12.09 6.33
N HIS A 76 -8.67 12.78 5.30
CA HIS A 76 -8.24 14.17 5.01
C HIS A 76 -8.60 15.16 6.11
N ASP A 77 -9.64 14.87 6.90
CA ASP A 77 -10.03 15.62 8.10
C ASP A 77 -9.05 15.46 9.28
N GLY A 78 -8.06 14.57 9.14
CA GLY A 78 -7.08 14.26 10.19
C GLY A 78 -7.64 13.40 11.31
N GLN A 79 -8.84 12.85 11.17
CA GLN A 79 -9.46 12.00 12.17
C GLN A 79 -9.23 10.51 11.87
N PRO A 80 -8.94 9.68 12.89
CA PRO A 80 -8.92 8.24 12.74
C PRO A 80 -10.31 7.70 12.41
N SER A 81 -10.39 6.79 11.44
CA SER A 81 -11.64 6.15 11.06
C SER A 81 -12.19 5.30 12.20
N PRO A 82 -13.51 5.34 12.47
CA PRO A 82 -14.13 4.46 13.46
C PRO A 82 -14.27 3.01 12.97
N ARG A 83 -14.06 2.74 11.67
CA ARG A 83 -14.38 1.44 11.06
C ARG A 83 -13.31 0.89 10.12
N LEU A 84 -12.40 1.74 9.63
CA LEU A 84 -11.39 1.34 8.66
C LEU A 84 -10.02 1.20 9.32
N TYR A 85 -9.43 0.02 9.14
CA TYR A 85 -8.10 -0.32 9.63
C TYR A 85 -7.23 -0.76 8.45
N ALA A 86 -5.95 -0.45 8.50
CA ALA A 86 -4.94 -1.01 7.62
C ALA A 86 -3.97 -1.87 8.43
N LEU A 87 -3.51 -2.95 7.82
CA LEU A 87 -2.65 -3.95 8.43
C LEU A 87 -1.53 -4.29 7.46
N GLY A 88 -0.30 -4.46 7.96
CA GLY A 88 0.81 -4.89 7.12
C GLY A 88 1.39 -3.78 6.22
N PRO A 89 1.94 -4.13 5.04
CA PRO A 89 2.71 -3.21 4.20
C PRO A 89 2.10 -1.83 3.90
N PRO A 90 0.77 -1.68 3.76
CA PRO A 90 0.15 -0.36 3.61
C PRO A 90 0.39 0.60 4.78
N THR A 91 0.84 0.11 5.94
CA THR A 91 1.08 0.90 7.16
C THR A 91 2.57 1.24 7.39
N ARG A 92 3.43 1.00 6.39
CA ARG A 92 4.89 1.16 6.49
C ARG A 92 5.35 2.55 6.94
N GLY A 93 4.58 3.60 6.64
CA GLY A 93 4.85 4.95 7.13
C GLY A 93 4.85 5.06 8.66
N ALA A 94 4.01 4.26 9.34
CA ALA A 94 3.89 4.23 10.80
C ALA A 94 4.74 3.12 11.44
N PHE A 95 4.82 1.94 10.82
CA PHE A 95 5.48 0.76 11.38
C PHE A 95 6.57 0.25 10.43
N TRP A 96 7.72 0.93 10.40
CA TRP A 96 8.86 0.55 9.53
C TRP A 96 9.11 -0.98 9.54
N GLU A 97 9.47 -1.55 8.39
CA GLU A 97 9.66 -3.01 8.18
C GLU A 97 8.44 -3.92 8.44
N ILE A 98 7.21 -3.40 8.40
CA ILE A 98 5.97 -4.19 8.51
C ILE A 98 5.67 -5.04 7.26
N THR A 99 6.47 -6.08 7.04
CA THR A 99 6.30 -7.03 5.92
C THR A 99 6.27 -8.48 6.36
N ALA A 100 6.77 -8.81 7.55
CA ALA A 100 6.86 -10.19 8.00
C ALA A 100 5.54 -10.69 8.59
N VAL A 101 5.21 -11.95 8.31
CA VAL A 101 3.98 -12.60 8.79
C VAL A 101 3.82 -12.54 10.31
N PRO A 102 4.86 -12.74 11.16
CA PRO A 102 4.70 -12.66 12.61
C PRO A 102 4.19 -11.30 13.09
N ASP A 103 4.75 -10.21 12.55
CA ASP A 103 4.38 -8.84 12.93
C ASP A 103 2.96 -8.51 12.48
N ILE A 104 2.60 -8.90 11.26
CA ILE A 104 1.26 -8.71 10.70
C ILE A 104 0.23 -9.49 11.53
N ARG A 105 0.53 -10.73 11.93
CA ARG A 105 -0.37 -11.53 12.78
C ARG A 105 -0.62 -10.87 14.13
N LYS A 106 0.40 -10.23 14.71
CA LYS A 106 0.25 -9.48 15.96
C LYS A 106 -0.67 -8.27 15.77
N GLN A 107 -0.47 -7.47 14.72
CA GLN A 107 -1.37 -6.36 14.39
C GLN A 107 -2.82 -6.83 14.18
N CYS A 108 -3.03 -7.95 13.48
CA CYS A 108 -4.37 -8.52 13.29
C CYS A 108 -5.06 -8.84 14.63
N ALA A 109 -4.31 -9.43 15.58
CA ALA A 109 -4.86 -9.77 16.90
C ALA A 109 -5.22 -8.53 17.71
N GLU A 110 -4.39 -7.49 17.66
CA GLU A 110 -4.63 -6.21 18.33
C GLU A 110 -5.87 -5.49 17.76
N VAL A 111 -6.01 -5.45 16.43
CA VAL A 111 -7.19 -4.87 15.77
C VAL A 111 -8.46 -5.66 16.08
N ALA A 112 -8.41 -6.99 16.06
CA ALA A 112 -9.56 -7.82 16.40
C ALA A 112 -10.02 -7.57 17.85
N ALA A 113 -9.08 -7.47 18.80
CA ALA A 113 -9.40 -7.16 20.18
C ALA A 113 -10.02 -5.75 20.33
N ALA A 114 -9.54 -4.76 19.58
CA ALA A 114 -10.10 -3.41 19.58
C ALA A 114 -11.53 -3.37 19.00
N MET A 115 -11.79 -4.14 17.94
CA MET A 115 -13.12 -4.25 17.33
C MET A 115 -14.16 -4.87 18.27
N LEU A 116 -13.76 -5.83 19.11
CA LEU A 116 -14.66 -6.46 20.08
C LEU A 116 -15.01 -5.54 21.25
N GLN A 117 -14.17 -4.54 21.54
CA GLN A 117 -14.37 -3.57 22.63
C GLN A 117 -15.16 -2.34 22.19
N SER A 118 -15.35 -2.15 20.88
CA SER A 118 -16.19 -1.09 20.33
C SER A 118 -17.58 -1.67 20.09
N ASP A 119 -18.64 -1.04 20.62
CA ASP A 119 -20.03 -1.49 20.43
C ASP A 119 -20.32 -1.65 18.92
N THR A 120 -20.50 -2.89 18.47
CA THR A 120 -20.45 -3.25 17.05
C THR A 120 -21.82 -3.17 16.39
N VAL A 121 -21.83 -2.60 15.17
CA VAL A 121 -22.83 -2.89 14.15
C VAL A 121 -22.78 -4.39 13.83
N PRO A 122 -23.91 -5.12 13.82
CA PRO A 122 -23.93 -6.56 13.58
C PRO A 122 -23.28 -6.91 12.23
N PRO A 123 -22.65 -8.09 12.12
CA PRO A 123 -22.05 -8.54 10.86
C PRO A 123 -23.11 -8.52 9.75
N PRO A 124 -22.75 -8.15 8.50
CA PRO A 124 -23.66 -8.28 7.39
C PRO A 124 -24.14 -9.73 7.30
N ALA A 125 -25.44 -9.92 7.09
CA ALA A 125 -26.00 -11.25 6.90
C ALA A 125 -25.20 -11.98 5.81
N LYS A 126 -24.79 -13.22 6.07
CA LYS A 126 -24.19 -14.06 5.05
C LYS A 126 -25.13 -14.06 3.85
N PRO A 127 -24.67 -13.71 2.63
CA PRO A 127 -25.46 -13.96 1.43
C PRO A 127 -25.87 -15.42 1.46
N GLY A 128 -27.18 -15.67 1.37
CA GLY A 128 -27.68 -17.03 1.24
C GLY A 128 -26.94 -17.67 0.07
N PHE A 129 -26.33 -18.83 0.30
CA PHE A 129 -25.95 -19.69 -0.81
C PHE A 129 -27.25 -20.08 -1.50
N ASP A 130 -27.52 -19.47 -2.65
CA ASP A 130 -28.60 -19.86 -3.55
C ASP A 130 -28.04 -20.95 -4.48
N PRO A 131 -28.37 -22.24 -4.28
CA PRO A 131 -27.95 -23.32 -5.17
C PRO A 131 -28.76 -23.34 -6.47
N GLY A 132 -29.31 -22.20 -6.91
CA GLY A 132 -30.08 -22.09 -8.15
C GLY A 132 -29.27 -22.51 -9.38
N ILE A 133 -29.44 -23.79 -9.76
CA ILE A 133 -28.90 -24.52 -10.92
C ILE A 133 -27.61 -25.31 -10.62
#